data_AF-A0A1F5JUQ7-F1
#
_entry.id   AF-A0A1F5JUQ7-F1
#
_cell.length_a   1.000
_cell.length_b   1.000
_cell.length_c   1.000
_cell.angle_alpha   90.00
_cell.angle_beta   90.00
_cell.angle_gamma   90.00
#
_symmetry.space_group_name_H-M   'P 1'
#
loop_
_entity.id
_entity.type
_entity.pdbx_description
1 polymer ?
#
loop_
_entity_poly.entity_id
_entity_poly.type
_entity_poly.pdbx_seq_one_letter_code
_entity_poly.pdbx_strand_id
1 'polypeptide(L)'
;MAASNFLILADNGYYNGLTFHRVEPGFVIQGGDPVGDGSGGPGYTFTESSLFYKKYDKGILAMAKRADEPTGTGGSQFFIMLADNPLPPEYVIFGKVIFGQDVVEKIAVGDVMQKVTVQNLQ
;
A
#
# COMPACT_ATOMS: atom_id res chain seq x y z
N MET A 1 12.60 -1.50 5.43
CA MET A 1 11.89 -2.77 5.76
C MET A 1 10.63 -2.94 4.92
N ALA A 2 9.81 -1.91 4.75
CA ALA A 2 8.55 -1.96 4.02
C ALA A 2 8.70 -2.49 2.58
N ALA A 3 9.67 -1.98 1.81
CA ALA A 3 9.90 -2.46 0.44
C ALA A 3 10.20 -3.98 0.42
N SER A 4 11.16 -4.44 1.22
CA SER A 4 11.51 -5.87 1.32
C SER A 4 10.31 -6.73 1.74
N ASN A 5 9.52 -6.27 2.72
CA ASN A 5 8.31 -6.96 3.14
C ASN A 5 7.29 -7.08 1.99
N PHE A 6 7.04 -5.99 1.27
CA PHE A 6 6.15 -6.01 0.11
C PHE A 6 6.63 -7.00 -0.96
N LEU A 7 7.93 -6.98 -1.28
CA LEU A 7 8.52 -7.88 -2.27
C LEU A 7 8.34 -9.35 -1.87
N ILE A 8 8.66 -9.70 -0.62
CA ILE A 8 8.51 -11.07 -0.10
C ILE A 8 7.05 -11.52 -0.18
N LEU A 9 6.09 -10.70 0.25
CA LEU A 9 4.67 -11.05 0.19
C LEU A 9 4.21 -11.22 -1.26
N ALA A 10 4.60 -10.32 -2.17
CA ALA A 10 4.27 -10.40 -3.59
C ALA A 10 4.85 -11.65 -4.25
N ASP A 11 6.11 -11.99 -4.01
CA ASP A 11 6.76 -13.18 -4.57
C ASP A 11 6.12 -14.49 -4.10
N ASN A 12 5.58 -14.50 -2.88
CA ASN A 12 4.82 -15.64 -2.35
C ASN A 12 3.35 -15.63 -2.80
N GLY A 13 2.95 -14.71 -3.68
CA GLY A 13 1.59 -14.61 -4.22
C GLY A 13 0.56 -14.13 -3.20
N TYR A 14 0.97 -13.57 -2.06
CA TYR A 14 0.09 -13.17 -0.97
C TYR A 14 -1.01 -12.20 -1.41
N TYR A 15 -0.69 -11.25 -2.30
CA TYR A 15 -1.64 -10.25 -2.77
C TYR A 15 -2.59 -10.76 -3.85
N ASN A 16 -2.35 -11.96 -4.41
CA ASN A 16 -3.17 -12.49 -5.50
C ASN A 16 -4.55 -12.85 -4.98
N GLY A 17 -5.59 -12.29 -5.59
CA GLY A 17 -6.98 -12.47 -5.18
C GLY A 17 -7.43 -11.51 -4.07
N LEU A 18 -6.54 -10.71 -3.49
CA LEU A 18 -6.94 -9.71 -2.49
C LEU A 18 -7.55 -8.48 -3.16
N THR A 19 -8.42 -7.77 -2.45
CA THR A 19 -9.17 -6.63 -2.97
C THR A 19 -8.58 -5.29 -2.55
N PHE A 20 -8.92 -4.26 -3.32
CA PHE A 20 -8.92 -2.88 -2.84
C PHE A 20 -10.22 -2.65 -2.05
N HIS A 21 -10.17 -2.84 -0.74
CA HIS A 21 -11.34 -2.74 0.13
C HIS A 21 -11.77 -1.30 0.43
N ARG A 22 -10.90 -0.32 0.15
CA ARG A 22 -11.20 1.10 0.37
C ARG A 22 -10.71 1.95 -0.79
N VAL A 23 -11.59 2.77 -1.33
CA VAL A 23 -11.31 3.77 -2.37
C VAL A 23 -11.93 5.09 -1.93
N GLU A 24 -11.11 6.12 -1.80
CA GLU A 24 -11.53 7.49 -1.50
C GLU A 24 -11.11 8.39 -2.67
N PRO A 25 -12.04 8.74 -3.58
CA PRO A 25 -11.75 9.54 -4.76
C PRO A 25 -11.03 10.86 -4.42
N GLY A 26 -9.95 11.15 -5.12
CA GLY A 26 -9.11 12.33 -4.85
C GLY A 26 -8.21 12.21 -3.63
N PHE A 27 -8.15 11.05 -2.97
CA PHE A 27 -7.25 10.81 -1.86
C PHE A 27 -6.40 9.55 -2.06
N VAL A 28 -6.95 8.36 -1.83
CA VAL A 28 -6.20 7.09 -1.89
C VAL A 28 -7.07 5.92 -2.33
N ILE A 29 -6.44 4.89 -2.90
CA ILE A 29 -6.96 3.52 -2.87
C ILE A 29 -6.13 2.71 -1.88
N GLN A 30 -6.76 1.78 -1.16
CA GLN A 30 -6.13 0.95 -0.14
C GLN A 30 -6.53 -0.52 -0.32
N GLY A 31 -5.53 -1.40 -0.23
CA GLY A 31 -5.67 -2.84 -0.42
C GLY A 31 -4.62 -3.61 0.37
N GLY A 32 -4.48 -4.91 0.07
CA GLY A 32 -3.52 -5.79 0.74
C GLY A 32 -4.01 -6.37 2.08
N ASP A 33 -5.31 -6.33 2.31
CA ASP A 33 -5.97 -7.00 3.43
C ASP A 33 -6.52 -8.37 2.99
N PRO A 34 -6.13 -9.49 3.63
CA PRO A 34 -6.66 -10.81 3.32
C PRO A 34 -8.14 -11.00 3.68
N VAL A 35 -8.70 -10.21 4.60
CA VAL A 35 -10.12 -10.27 4.98
C VAL A 35 -10.96 -9.38 4.07
N GLY A 36 -10.39 -8.27 3.60
CA GLY A 36 -11.04 -7.33 2.70
C GLY A 36 -11.97 -6.34 3.39
N ASP A 37 -11.84 -6.14 4.70
CA ASP A 37 -12.64 -5.21 5.52
C ASP A 37 -11.80 -4.18 6.30
N GLY A 38 -10.48 -4.21 6.10
CA GLY A 38 -9.47 -3.38 6.76
C GLY A 38 -8.90 -4.00 8.04
N SER A 39 -9.39 -5.14 8.52
CA SER A 39 -8.99 -5.72 9.81
C SER A 39 -7.86 -6.75 9.73
N GLY A 40 -7.61 -7.32 8.55
CA GLY A 40 -6.61 -8.37 8.38
C GLY A 40 -5.19 -7.86 8.11
N GLY A 41 -4.27 -8.81 8.09
CA GLY A 41 -2.85 -8.59 7.88
C GLY A 41 -2.09 -9.91 7.72
N PRO A 42 -0.76 -9.87 7.57
CA PRO A 42 0.05 -11.03 7.23
C PRO A 42 0.37 -11.93 8.45
N GLY A 43 -0.32 -11.73 9.57
CA GLY A 43 -0.05 -12.39 10.85
C GLY A 43 1.09 -11.77 11.67
N TYR A 44 1.67 -10.66 11.21
CA TYR A 44 2.71 -9.91 11.90
C TYR A 44 2.68 -8.43 11.53
N THR A 45 3.42 -7.62 12.30
CA THR A 45 3.73 -6.23 11.98
C THR A 45 5.24 -6.01 12.04
N PHE A 46 5.70 -4.93 11.43
CA PHE A 46 7.05 -4.41 11.57
C PHE A 46 7.00 -2.92 11.84
N THR A 47 8.09 -2.36 12.36
CA THR A 47 8.24 -0.91 12.53
C THR A 47 9.50 -0.45 11.83
N GLU A 48 9.39 0.59 11.02
CA GLU A 48 10.51 1.23 10.33
C GLU A 48 10.75 2.64 10.91
N SER A 49 11.88 2.80 11.59
CA SER A 49 12.23 4.04 12.28
C SER A 49 12.75 5.13 11.34
N SER A 50 13.34 4.76 10.20
CA SER A 50 13.83 5.70 9.19
C SER A 50 12.73 6.04 8.18
N LEU A 51 11.85 6.96 8.54
CA LEU A 51 10.89 7.50 7.59
C LEU A 51 11.59 8.47 6.65
N PHE A 52 11.71 8.10 5.38
CA PHE A 52 12.06 9.06 4.35
C PHE A 52 10.92 10.07 4.25
N TYR A 53 11.12 11.27 4.80
CA TYR A 53 10.17 12.38 4.74
C TYR A 53 10.04 12.86 3.29
N LYS A 54 9.20 12.16 2.53
CA LYS A 54 8.72 12.61 1.23
C LYS A 54 7.26 13.00 1.39
N LYS A 55 6.84 13.96 0.57
CA LYS A 55 5.43 14.34 0.46
C LYS A 55 4.64 13.14 -0.09
N TYR A 56 3.40 13.00 0.36
CA TYR A 56 2.45 12.04 -0.18
C TYR A 56 1.88 12.60 -1.49
N ASP A 57 2.75 12.68 -2.50
CA ASP A 57 2.38 13.11 -3.85
C ASP A 57 1.57 12.01 -4.55
N LYS A 58 0.85 12.39 -5.59
CA LYS A 58 0.10 11.46 -6.45
C LYS A 58 0.98 10.29 -6.93
N GLY A 59 0.43 9.09 -6.83
CA GLY A 59 1.07 7.83 -7.20
C GLY A 59 2.07 7.27 -6.17
N ILE A 60 2.28 7.92 -5.02
CA ILE A 60 3.08 7.33 -3.94
C ILE A 60 2.39 6.10 -3.36
N LEU A 61 3.19 5.04 -3.12
CA LEU A 61 2.79 3.87 -2.35
C LEU A 61 3.36 3.94 -0.94
N ALA A 62 2.51 3.72 0.06
CA ALA A 62 2.91 3.65 1.46
C ALA A 62 2.15 2.58 2.23
N MET A 63 2.75 2.07 3.30
CA MET A 63 2.15 1.06 4.16
C MET A 63 1.03 1.68 4.99
N ALA A 64 -0.12 1.01 5.03
CA ALA A 64 -1.21 1.38 5.92
C ALA A 64 -0.95 0.83 7.33
N LYS A 65 -1.46 1.55 8.32
CA LYS A 65 -1.46 1.16 9.74
C LYS A 65 -2.80 1.51 10.38
N ARG A 66 -3.10 0.88 11.51
CA ARG A 66 -4.21 1.28 12.36
C ARG A 66 -3.88 2.59 13.07
N ALA A 67 -4.92 3.32 13.48
CA ALA A 67 -4.76 4.64 14.08
C ALA A 67 -3.95 4.62 15.40
N ASP A 68 -4.10 3.56 16.19
CA ASP A 68 -3.41 3.32 17.45
C ASP A 68 -2.03 2.68 17.31
N GLU A 69 -1.63 2.29 16.09
CA GLU A 69 -0.30 1.76 15.83
C GLU A 69 0.76 2.88 15.75
N PRO A 70 1.97 2.63 16.28
CA PRO A 70 3.06 3.59 16.21
C PRO A 70 3.38 4.02 14.77
N THR A 71 3.87 5.24 14.63
CA THR A 71 4.46 5.76 13.39
C THR A 71 5.49 4.79 12.80
N GLY A 72 5.41 4.57 11.49
CA GLY A 72 6.29 3.65 10.77
C GLY A 72 5.91 2.18 10.90
N THR A 73 4.78 1.85 11.53
CA THR A 73 4.25 0.49 11.55
C THR A 73 3.70 0.09 10.18
N GLY A 74 3.92 -1.16 9.79
CA GLY A 74 3.34 -1.75 8.60
C GLY A 74 3.08 -3.25 8.78
N GLY A 75 2.22 -3.78 7.91
CA GLY A 75 1.90 -5.20 7.78
C GLY A 75 1.87 -5.59 6.31
N SER A 76 0.69 -5.93 5.80
CA SER A 76 0.48 -6.20 4.36
C SER A 76 -0.35 -5.13 3.66
N GLN A 77 -1.14 -4.35 4.40
CA GLN A 77 -1.97 -3.33 3.80
C GLN A 77 -1.12 -2.15 3.32
N PHE A 78 -1.47 -1.63 2.14
CA PHE A 78 -0.84 -0.46 1.55
C PHE A 78 -1.87 0.42 0.87
N PHE A 79 -1.50 1.67 0.62
CA PHE A 79 -2.32 2.59 -0.17
C PHE A 79 -1.51 3.22 -1.30
N ILE A 80 -2.24 3.67 -2.34
CA ILE A 80 -1.70 4.45 -3.46
C ILE A 80 -2.40 5.81 -3.50
N MET A 81 -1.63 6.89 -3.54
CA MET A 81 -2.16 8.26 -3.61
C MET A 81 -2.82 8.54 -4.96
N LEU A 82 -4.07 9.03 -4.94
CA LEU A 82 -4.80 9.51 -6.12
C LEU A 82 -4.58 11.01 -6.39
N ALA A 83 -4.20 11.76 -5.36
CA ALA A 83 -3.80 13.16 -5.43
C ALA A 83 -2.75 13.48 -4.36
N ASP A 84 -2.10 14.62 -4.50
CA ASP A 84 -1.18 15.12 -3.47
C ASP A 84 -1.95 15.40 -2.17
N ASN A 85 -1.39 14.97 -1.03
CA ASN A 85 -2.04 15.19 0.27
C ASN A 85 -1.01 15.58 1.36
N PRO A 86 -1.34 16.53 2.26
CA PRO A 86 -0.47 16.93 3.36
C PRO A 86 -0.58 15.98 4.57
N LEU A 87 -0.64 14.66 4.35
CA LEU A 87 -0.66 13.70 5.45
C LEU A 87 0.58 13.86 6.33
N PRO A 88 0.45 13.65 7.66
CA PRO A 88 1.61 13.60 8.53
C PRO A 88 2.51 12.44 8.10
N PRO A 89 3.84 12.56 8.28
CA PRO A 89 4.81 11.54 7.88
C PRO A 89 4.78 10.35 8.86
N GLU A 90 3.65 9.63 8.88
CA GLU A 90 3.41 8.49 9.75
C GLU A 90 3.51 7.16 9.03
N TYR A 91 3.29 7.16 7.71
CA TYR A 91 3.21 5.97 6.87
C TYR A 91 4.50 5.77 6.09
N VAL A 92 5.03 4.54 6.11
CA VAL A 92 6.29 4.21 5.42
C VAL A 92 6.08 4.22 3.92
N ILE A 93 6.61 5.24 3.24
CA ILE A 93 6.67 5.29 1.77
C ILE A 93 7.68 4.26 1.29
N PHE A 94 7.28 3.38 0.36
CA PHE A 94 8.14 2.31 -0.15
C PHE A 94 8.15 2.20 -1.68
N GLY A 95 7.30 2.96 -2.39
CA GLY A 95 7.24 2.90 -3.84
C GLY A 95 6.54 4.10 -4.47
N LYS A 96 6.55 4.13 -5.81
CA LYS A 96 5.80 5.09 -6.62
C LYS A 96 5.32 4.43 -7.90
N VAL A 97 4.09 4.69 -8.29
CA VAL A 97 3.56 4.33 -9.61
C VAL A 97 4.35 5.09 -10.67
N ILE A 98 5.00 4.36 -11.56
CA ILE A 98 5.75 4.92 -12.70
C ILE A 98 4.96 4.89 -14.01
N PHE A 99 4.02 3.94 -14.14
CA PHE A 99 3.12 3.78 -15.27
C PHE A 99 1.76 3.25 -14.78
N GLY A 100 0.67 3.58 -15.46
CA GLY A 100 -0.68 3.08 -15.14
C GLY A 100 -1.41 3.84 -14.03
N GLN A 101 -1.03 5.09 -13.74
CA GLN A 101 -1.75 5.91 -12.76
C GLN A 101 -3.21 6.15 -13.16
N ASP A 102 -3.51 6.21 -14.45
CA ASP A 102 -4.87 6.30 -15.00
C ASP A 102 -5.69 5.02 -14.77
N VAL A 103 -5.03 3.87 -14.62
CA VAL A 103 -5.66 2.61 -14.21
C VAL A 103 -5.94 2.65 -12.72
N VAL A 104 -4.98 3.08 -11.91
CA VAL A 104 -5.13 3.25 -10.45
C VAL A 104 -6.32 4.16 -10.12
N GLU A 105 -6.52 5.24 -10.88
CA GLU A 105 -7.64 6.17 -10.72
C GLU A 105 -9.03 5.58 -11.04
N LYS A 106 -9.08 4.47 -11.77
CA LYS A 106 -10.32 3.79 -12.16
C LYS A 106 -10.68 2.62 -11.24
N ILE A 107 -9.79 2.26 -10.31
CA ILE A 107 -10.02 1.17 -9.37
C ILE A 107 -11.24 1.50 -8.49
N ALA A 108 -12.16 0.54 -8.42
CA ALA A 108 -13.35 0.61 -7.58
C ALA A 108 -13.19 -0.26 -6.32
N VAL A 109 -14.03 0.00 -5.31
CA VAL A 109 -14.09 -0.84 -4.10
C VAL A 109 -14.42 -2.27 -4.51
N GLY A 110 -13.62 -3.22 -4.03
CA GLY A 110 -13.78 -4.64 -4.31
C GLY A 110 -13.05 -5.14 -5.56
N ASP A 111 -12.42 -4.26 -6.34
CA ASP A 111 -11.57 -4.70 -7.44
C ASP A 111 -10.42 -5.58 -6.94
N VAL A 112 -10.16 -6.65 -7.69
CA VAL A 112 -9.27 -7.74 -7.29
C VAL A 112 -7.89 -7.56 -7.91
N MET A 113 -6.84 -7.66 -7.09
CA MET A 113 -5.47 -7.84 -7.56
C MET A 113 -5.32 -9.26 -8.10
N GLN A 114 -5.53 -9.43 -9.41
CA GLN A 114 -5.45 -10.75 -10.05
C GLN A 114 -4.07 -11.40 -9.86
N LYS A 115 -3.02 -10.59 -10.03
CA LYS A 115 -1.63 -11.02 -9.86
C LYS A 115 -0.74 -9.85 -9.52
N VAL A 116 0.11 -10.01 -8.52
CA VAL A 116 1.20 -9.08 -8.21
C VAL A 116 2.52 -9.80 -8.46
N THR A 117 3.39 -9.20 -9.27
CA THR A 117 4.70 -9.77 -9.62
C THR A 117 5.80 -8.76 -9.37
N VAL A 118 6.91 -9.23 -8.83
CA VAL A 118 8.15 -8.47 -8.72
C VAL A 118 9.06 -8.83 -9.89
N GLN A 119 9.62 -7.82 -10.55
CA GLN A 119 10.64 -8.01 -11.57
C GLN A 119 11.73 -6.96 -11.35
N ASN A 120 12.98 -7.37 -11.50
CA ASN A 120 14.08 -6.42 -11.58
C ASN A 120 14.00 -5.72 -12.94
N LEU A 121 14.07 -4.39 -12.94
CA LEU A 121 14.21 -3.63 -14.17
C LEU A 121 15.56 -4.01 -14.80
N GLN A 122 15.51 -4.62 -15.98
CA GLN A 122 16.68 -4.88 -16.81
C GLN A 122 17.08 -3.61 -17.57
#